data_AF-A0A535LX56-F1
#
_entry.id   AF-A0A535LX56-F1
#
_cell.length_a   1.000
_cell.length_b   1.000
_cell.length_c   1.000
_cell.angle_alpha   90.00
_cell.angle_beta   90.00
_cell.angle_gamma   90.00
#
_symmetry.space_group_name_H-M   'P 1'
#
loop_
_entity.id
_entity.type
_entity.pdbx_description
1 polymer ?
#
loop_
_entity_poly.entity_id
_entity_poly.type
_entity_poly.pdbx_seq_one_letter_code
_entity_poly.pdbx_strand_id
1 'polypeptide(L)'
;MSEVRVEHDGVVTVVTIDRPQVRNAVDGPTAAALAEAFRAFDADPDRSVAVLTGAGGVFCAGADLHAIGAGDRRMNRLEPDGDAPLGLARITLGKPVIAAVEGHAVAGGLELALWCDLRVASETAVFGVFCRRW
;
A
#
# COMPACT_ATOMS: atom_id res chain seq x y z
N MET A 1 5.61 -16.37 3.81
CA MET A 1 5.57 -15.18 4.69
C MET A 1 4.52 -14.25 4.14
N SER A 2 3.71 -13.60 4.99
CA SER A 2 2.62 -12.73 4.53
C SER A 2 3.21 -11.46 3.90
N GLU A 3 2.72 -11.06 2.74
CA GLU A 3 3.20 -9.87 2.00
C GLU A 3 2.63 -8.55 2.55
N VAL A 4 1.55 -8.67 3.33
CA VAL A 4 0.95 -7.60 4.11
C VAL A 4 0.76 -8.12 5.53
N ARG A 5 1.24 -7.36 6.52
CA ARG A 5 1.05 -7.65 7.94
C ARG A 5 0.04 -6.68 8.51
N VAL A 6 -0.90 -7.21 9.29
CA VAL A 6 -1.91 -6.42 10.01
C VAL A 6 -1.70 -6.65 11.50
N GLU A 7 -1.48 -5.56 12.24
CA GLU A 7 -1.31 -5.55 13.68
C GLU A 7 -2.32 -4.60 14.31
N HIS A 8 -2.68 -4.83 15.57
CA HIS A 8 -3.61 -3.99 16.31
C HIS A 8 -2.95 -3.46 17.58
N ASP A 9 -3.08 -2.14 17.79
CA ASP A 9 -2.68 -1.46 19.01
C ASP A 9 -3.86 -0.63 19.52
N GLY A 10 -4.55 -1.13 20.56
CA GLY A 10 -5.78 -0.54 21.04
C GLY A 10 -6.84 -0.48 19.95
N VAL A 11 -7.26 0.73 19.55
CA VAL A 11 -8.23 0.99 18.46
C VAL A 11 -7.57 1.23 17.09
N VAL A 12 -6.23 1.18 17.04
CA VAL A 12 -5.44 1.45 15.83
C VAL A 12 -5.18 0.14 15.09
N THR A 13 -5.34 0.16 13.77
CA THR A 13 -4.90 -0.93 12.88
C THR A 13 -3.65 -0.51 12.12
N VAL A 14 -2.56 -1.26 12.25
CA VAL A 14 -1.31 -1.00 11.53
C VAL A 14 -1.22 -2.01 10.38
N VAL A 15 -1.30 -1.50 9.15
CA VAL A 15 -1.14 -2.27 7.91
C VAL A 15 0.25 -1.99 7.35
N THR A 16 1.09 -3.01 7.32
CA THR A 16 2.48 -2.94 6.84
C THR A 16 2.63 -3.72 5.54
N ILE A 17 3.13 -3.08 4.48
CA ILE A 17 3.62 -3.80 3.29
C ILE A 17 4.95 -4.45 3.67
N ASP A 18 5.01 -5.78 3.67
CA ASP A 18 6.15 -6.56 4.18
C ASP A 18 6.85 -7.33 3.04
N ARG A 19 7.35 -6.57 2.06
CA ARG A 19 8.17 -7.08 0.94
C ARG A 19 9.49 -6.30 0.81
N PRO A 20 10.29 -6.18 1.87
CA PRO A 20 11.48 -5.32 1.87
C PRO A 20 12.51 -5.71 0.80
N GLN A 21 12.58 -7.01 0.44
CA GLN A 21 13.47 -7.54 -0.60
C GLN A 21 13.23 -6.94 -2.01
N VAL A 22 12.02 -6.43 -2.26
CA VAL A 22 11.64 -5.72 -3.50
C VAL A 22 11.18 -4.30 -3.20
N ARG A 23 11.67 -3.71 -2.10
CA ARG A 23 11.36 -2.32 -1.69
C ARG A 23 9.85 -2.05 -1.58
N ASN A 24 9.11 -3.05 -1.10
CA ASN A 24 7.66 -2.97 -0.93
C ASN A 24 6.92 -2.64 -2.23
N ALA A 25 7.47 -3.04 -3.38
CA ALA A 25 6.73 -3.02 -4.62
C ALA A 25 5.47 -3.91 -4.48
N VAL A 26 4.39 -3.55 -5.15
CA VAL A 26 3.07 -4.18 -5.02
C VAL A 26 2.77 -5.00 -6.27
N ASP A 27 2.60 -6.30 -6.09
CA ASP A 27 2.08 -7.21 -7.10
C ASP A 27 0.59 -7.51 -6.86
N GLY A 28 -0.03 -8.33 -7.71
CA GLY A 28 -1.46 -8.67 -7.64
C GLY A 28 -1.90 -9.24 -6.29
N PRO A 29 -1.25 -10.29 -5.75
CA PRO A 29 -1.57 -10.81 -4.42
C PRO A 29 -1.40 -9.78 -3.30
N THR A 30 -0.37 -8.94 -3.36
CA THR A 30 -0.17 -7.86 -2.39
C THR A 30 -1.29 -6.81 -2.48
N ALA A 31 -1.69 -6.42 -3.69
CA ALA A 31 -2.79 -5.48 -3.91
C ALA A 31 -4.12 -6.01 -3.36
N ALA A 32 -4.40 -7.31 -3.58
CA ALA A 32 -5.59 -7.96 -3.04
C ALA A 32 -5.57 -8.01 -1.50
N ALA A 33 -4.42 -8.36 -0.91
CA ALA A 33 -4.26 -8.40 0.54
C ALA A 33 -4.39 -7.01 1.19
N LEU A 34 -3.89 -5.96 0.53
CA LEU A 34 -4.10 -4.58 0.97
C LEU A 34 -5.58 -4.21 0.95
N ALA A 35 -6.27 -4.47 -0.16
CA ALA A 35 -7.69 -4.17 -0.29
C ALA A 35 -8.54 -4.93 0.76
N GLU A 36 -8.22 -6.20 1.01
CA GLU A 36 -8.87 -7.00 2.06
C GLU A 36 -8.61 -6.42 3.46
N ALA A 37 -7.37 -6.08 3.79
CA ALA A 37 -7.00 -5.52 5.08
C ALA A 37 -7.76 -4.22 5.40
N PHE A 38 -7.87 -3.31 4.43
CA PHE A 38 -8.56 -2.04 4.63
C PHE A 38 -10.08 -2.18 4.67
N ARG A 39 -10.68 -3.11 3.91
CA ARG A 39 -12.10 -3.45 4.06
C ARG A 39 -12.41 -4.07 5.43
N ALA A 40 -11.54 -4.95 5.92
CA ALA A 40 -11.68 -5.54 7.24
C ALA A 40 -11.59 -4.48 8.35
N PHE A 41 -10.64 -3.55 8.24
CA PHE A 41 -10.53 -2.39 9.14
C PHE A 41 -11.81 -1.53 9.16
N ASP A 42 -12.36 -1.22 8.00
CA ASP A 42 -13.55 -0.37 7.90
C ASP A 42 -14.80 -1.04 8.50
N ALA A 43 -14.91 -2.36 8.32
CA ALA A 43 -16.01 -3.16 8.86
C ALA A 43 -15.93 -3.39 10.38
N ASP A 44 -14.74 -3.36 10.99
CA ASP A 44 -14.56 -3.69 12.42
C ASP A 44 -14.92 -2.50 13.33
N PRO A 45 -16.02 -2.54 14.10
CA PRO A 45 -16.46 -1.43 14.96
C PRO A 45 -15.48 -1.10 16.10
N ASP A 46 -14.55 -2.00 16.44
CA ASP A 46 -13.55 -1.77 17.49
C ASP A 46 -12.32 -1.00 16.97
N ARG A 47 -12.25 -0.74 15.65
CA ARG A 47 -11.18 0.06 15.02
C ARG A 47 -11.66 1.46 14.69
N SER A 48 -10.82 2.44 15.00
CA SER A 48 -11.11 3.86 14.78
C SER A 48 -10.22 4.54 13.73
N VAL A 49 -8.98 4.06 13.55
CA VAL A 49 -8.00 4.65 12.62
C VAL A 49 -7.04 3.57 12.13
N ALA A 50 -6.59 3.70 10.87
CA ALA A 50 -5.56 2.83 10.31
C ALA A 50 -4.27 3.58 10.01
N VAL A 51 -3.15 2.89 10.11
CA VAL A 51 -1.83 3.36 9.66
C VAL A 51 -1.36 2.45 8.53
N LEU A 52 -1.02 3.04 7.39
CA LEU A 52 -0.32 2.37 6.30
C LEU A 52 1.17 2.67 6.40
N THR A 53 2.02 1.64 6.37
CA THR A 53 3.48 1.78 6.35
C THR A 53 4.13 0.65 5.54
N GLY A 54 5.45 0.75 5.32
CA GLY A 54 6.26 -0.27 4.66
C GLY A 54 7.39 -0.79 5.56
N ALA A 55 7.68 -2.08 5.48
CA ALA A 55 8.77 -2.71 6.22
C ALA A 55 10.15 -2.38 5.63
N GLY A 56 11.21 -2.44 6.45
CA GLY A 56 12.59 -2.33 5.97
C GLY A 56 13.00 -0.93 5.50
N GLY A 57 12.39 0.12 6.06
CA GLY A 57 12.79 1.52 5.84
C GLY A 57 12.47 2.09 4.47
N VAL A 58 11.53 1.46 3.76
CA VAL A 58 10.97 1.96 2.50
C VAL A 58 9.46 1.85 2.58
N PHE A 59 8.73 2.90 2.21
CA PHE A 59 7.28 2.85 2.19
C PHE A 59 6.77 1.95 1.06
N CYS A 60 6.95 2.35 -0.20
CA CYS A 60 6.55 1.57 -1.37
C CYS A 60 7.21 2.11 -2.64
N ALA A 61 7.81 1.22 -3.43
CA ALA A 61 8.43 1.56 -4.72
C ALA A 61 7.44 1.60 -5.92
N GLY A 62 6.16 1.32 -5.70
CA GLY A 62 5.13 1.25 -6.75
C GLY A 62 4.81 -0.17 -7.18
N ALA A 63 4.41 -0.36 -8.44
CA ALA A 63 4.07 -1.68 -8.97
C ALA A 63 5.32 -2.57 -9.11
N ASP A 64 5.16 -3.87 -8.88
CA ASP A 64 6.23 -4.83 -9.05
C ASP A 64 6.47 -5.11 -10.55
N LEU A 65 7.51 -4.47 -11.10
CA LEU A 65 7.84 -4.57 -12.52
C LEU A 65 8.32 -5.97 -12.93
N HIS A 66 8.83 -6.78 -11.99
CA HIS A 66 9.19 -8.17 -12.30
C HIS A 66 7.93 -9.01 -12.54
N ALA A 67 6.88 -8.78 -11.75
CA ALA A 67 5.59 -9.43 -11.98
C ALA A 67 4.99 -9.01 -13.33
N ILE A 68 5.09 -7.74 -13.69
CA ILE A 68 4.59 -7.20 -14.97
C ILE A 68 5.36 -7.75 -16.17
N GLY A 69 6.69 -7.67 -16.14
CA GLY A 69 7.54 -8.02 -17.29
C GLY A 69 7.54 -9.51 -17.64
N ALA A 70 7.22 -10.38 -16.67
CA ALA A 70 7.20 -11.83 -16.87
C ALA A 70 5.85 -12.37 -17.36
N GLY A 71 4.80 -11.54 -17.46
CA GLY A 71 3.44 -12.05 -17.66
C GLY A 71 3.01 -12.99 -16.52
N ASP A 72 3.52 -12.74 -15.31
CA ASP A 72 3.35 -13.63 -14.17
C ASP A 72 1.88 -13.67 -13.74
N ARG A 73 1.44 -14.81 -13.20
CA ARG A 73 0.16 -14.94 -12.48
C ARG A 73 0.04 -13.96 -11.31
N ARG A 74 1.14 -13.34 -10.89
CA ARG A 74 1.22 -12.31 -9.86
C ARG A 74 1.00 -10.89 -10.40
N MET A 75 0.70 -10.69 -11.69
CA MET A 75 0.42 -9.37 -12.23
C MET A 75 -0.74 -8.66 -11.52
N ASN A 76 -0.64 -7.35 -11.38
CA ASN A 76 -1.71 -6.50 -10.89
C ASN A 76 -2.90 -6.50 -11.87
N ARG A 77 -4.11 -6.38 -11.33
CA ARG A 77 -5.33 -6.12 -12.10
C ARG A 77 -5.21 -4.77 -12.82
N LEU A 78 -5.61 -4.69 -14.09
CA LEU A 78 -5.55 -3.45 -14.90
C LEU A 78 -6.91 -2.99 -15.41
N GLU A 79 -7.96 -3.75 -15.11
CA GLU A 79 -9.31 -3.52 -15.57
C GLU A 79 -9.86 -2.19 -15.02
N PRO A 80 -10.75 -1.53 -15.79
CA PRO A 80 -11.30 -0.22 -15.40
C PRO A 80 -12.24 -0.30 -14.20
N ASP A 81 -12.76 -1.48 -13.89
CA ASP A 81 -13.67 -1.77 -12.79
C ASP A 81 -12.98 -2.54 -11.65
N GLY A 82 -13.65 -2.65 -10.51
CA GLY A 82 -13.11 -3.28 -9.30
C GLY A 82 -11.95 -2.50 -8.68
N ASP A 83 -11.13 -3.20 -7.89
CA ASP A 83 -10.00 -2.60 -7.18
C ASP A 83 -8.96 -2.01 -8.12
N ALA A 84 -8.32 -0.93 -7.68
CA ALA A 84 -7.24 -0.29 -8.42
C ALA A 84 -6.05 -1.25 -8.58
N PRO A 85 -5.10 -1.00 -9.51
CA PRO A 85 -3.94 -1.88 -9.70
C PRO A 85 -3.15 -2.14 -8.42
N LEU A 86 -3.01 -1.15 -7.54
CA LEU A 86 -2.36 -1.30 -6.23
C LEU A 86 -3.33 -1.60 -5.08
N GLY A 87 -4.59 -1.92 -5.40
CA GLY A 87 -5.64 -2.31 -4.47
C GLY A 87 -6.49 -1.16 -3.94
N LEU A 88 -5.88 0.00 -3.65
CA LEU A 88 -6.51 0.97 -2.73
C LEU A 88 -7.18 2.19 -3.39
N ALA A 89 -6.66 2.72 -4.50
CA ALA A 89 -7.07 4.04 -5.01
C ALA A 89 -8.56 4.18 -5.42
N ARG A 90 -9.30 3.08 -5.53
CA ARG A 90 -10.75 3.07 -5.83
C ARG A 90 -11.62 2.74 -4.61
N ILE A 91 -11.02 2.52 -3.45
CA ILE A 91 -11.72 2.22 -2.19
C ILE A 91 -11.97 3.53 -1.43
N THR A 92 -13.20 3.70 -0.94
CA THR A 92 -13.57 4.77 0.00
C THR A 92 -13.93 4.14 1.33
N LEU A 93 -13.31 4.63 2.41
CA LEU A 93 -13.54 4.14 3.77
C LEU A 93 -14.36 5.15 4.58
N GLY A 94 -15.07 4.66 5.59
CA GLY A 94 -15.77 5.50 6.57
C GLY A 94 -14.86 6.01 7.70
N LYS A 95 -13.63 5.49 7.81
CA LYS A 95 -12.69 5.77 8.90
C LYS A 95 -11.34 6.27 8.37
N PRO A 96 -10.63 7.10 9.15
CA PRO A 96 -9.40 7.74 8.70
C PRO A 96 -8.22 6.76 8.55
N VAL A 97 -7.38 7.04 7.55
CA VAL A 97 -6.11 6.35 7.29
C VAL A 97 -4.94 7.33 7.27
N ILE A 98 -3.87 6.98 7.96
CA ILE A 98 -2.62 7.74 8.04
C ILE A 98 -1.51 6.97 7.33
N ALA A 99 -0.81 7.59 6.37
CA ALA A 99 0.44 7.07 5.83
C ALA A 99 1.60 7.46 6.74
N ALA A 100 2.30 6.48 7.32
CA ALA A 100 3.60 6.65 7.97
C ALA A 100 4.70 6.34 6.95
N VAL A 101 5.34 7.38 6.42
CA VAL A 101 6.24 7.27 5.27
C VAL A 101 7.70 7.36 5.72
N GLU A 102 8.42 6.25 5.58
CA GLU A 102 9.88 6.19 5.65
C GLU A 102 10.47 5.85 4.28
N GLY A 103 11.60 6.46 3.92
CA GLY A 103 12.25 6.18 2.65
C GLY A 103 11.36 6.46 1.43
N HIS A 104 11.39 5.60 0.42
CA HIS A 104 10.77 5.89 -0.87
C HIS A 104 9.25 5.61 -0.87
N ALA A 105 8.47 6.62 -1.24
CA ALA A 105 7.07 6.53 -1.66
C ALA A 105 6.96 7.06 -3.09
N VAL A 106 7.24 6.20 -4.08
CA VAL A 106 7.45 6.60 -5.47
C VAL A 106 6.57 5.81 -6.44
N ALA A 107 6.28 6.40 -7.61
CA ALA A 107 5.38 5.83 -8.62
C ALA A 107 4.03 5.45 -7.98
N GLY A 108 3.60 4.19 -8.06
CA GLY A 108 2.39 3.72 -7.38
C GLY A 108 2.48 3.79 -5.84
N GLY A 109 3.67 3.81 -5.24
CA GLY A 109 3.81 4.03 -3.81
C GLY A 109 3.38 5.44 -3.39
N LEU A 110 3.55 6.43 -4.29
CA LEU A 110 3.01 7.77 -4.08
C LEU A 110 1.47 7.77 -4.16
N GLU A 111 0.88 7.00 -5.08
CA GLU A 111 -0.57 6.79 -5.16
C GLU A 111 -1.13 6.25 -3.84
N LEU A 112 -0.48 5.25 -3.24
CA LEU A 112 -0.88 4.72 -1.92
C LEU A 112 -0.80 5.78 -0.81
N ALA A 113 0.27 6.58 -0.78
CA ALA A 113 0.42 7.64 0.21
C ALA A 113 -0.61 8.78 0.03
N LEU A 114 -1.01 9.06 -1.22
CA LEU A 114 -2.02 10.07 -1.55
C LEU A 114 -3.45 9.60 -1.27
N TRP A 115 -3.70 8.29 -1.33
CA TRP A 115 -4.98 7.70 -0.97
C TRP A 115 -5.29 7.85 0.53
N CYS A 116 -4.27 7.83 1.40
CA CYS A 116 -4.46 8.09 2.83
C CYS A 116 -4.91 9.54 3.09
N ASP A 117 -5.61 9.77 4.20
CA ASP A 117 -6.10 11.10 4.58
C ASP A 117 -4.95 12.02 5.03
N LEU A 118 -4.04 11.50 5.85
CA LEU A 118 -2.89 12.23 6.40
C LEU A 118 -1.58 11.49 6.12
N ARG A 119 -0.48 12.23 5.94
CA ARG A 119 0.87 11.68 5.76
C ARG A 119 1.79 12.22 6.85
N VAL A 120 2.43 11.34 7.60
CA VAL A 120 3.56 11.64 8.48
C VAL A 120 4.81 11.14 7.77
N ALA A 121 5.73 12.05 7.45
CA ALA A 121 6.93 11.73 6.69
C ALA A 121 8.17 11.83 7.57
N SER A 122 9.01 10.80 7.54
CA SER A 122 10.37 10.84 8.08
C SER A 122 11.22 11.84 7.32
N GLU A 123 12.29 12.35 7.93
CA GLU A 123 13.31 13.16 7.25
C GLU A 123 13.97 12.40 6.08
N THR A 124 13.91 11.07 6.09
CA THR A 124 14.40 10.20 5.01
C THR A 124 13.40 9.98 3.88
N ALA A 125 12.18 10.53 3.99
CA ALA A 125 11.11 10.28 3.03
C ALA A 125 11.41 10.92 1.66
N VAL A 126 11.26 10.13 0.60
CA VAL A 126 11.40 10.56 -0.79
C VAL A 126 10.10 10.27 -1.53
N PHE A 127 9.45 11.34 -1.98
CA PHE A 127 8.24 11.27 -2.81
C PHE A 127 8.59 11.54 -4.27
N GLY A 128 7.96 10.83 -5.20
CA GLY A 128 8.24 11.09 -6.61
C GLY A 128 7.39 10.31 -7.60
N VAL A 129 7.10 10.96 -8.73
CA VAL A 129 6.45 10.35 -9.89
C VAL A 129 7.54 9.84 -10.84
N PHE A 130 7.96 8.60 -10.66
CA PHE A 130 9.08 8.01 -11.43
C PHE A 130 8.64 7.35 -12.74
N CYS A 131 7.33 7.24 -12.98
CA CYS A 131 6.75 6.65 -14.18
C CYS A 131 6.93 7.49 -15.48
N ARG A 132 7.83 8.49 -15.48
CA ARG A 132 8.06 9.38 -16.64
C ARG A 132 9.23 8.97 -17.55
N ARG A 133 9.70 7.73 -17.45
CA ARG A 133 10.61 7.11 -18.43
C ARG A 133 10.18 5.67 -18.70
N TRP A 134 9.32 5.54 -19.70
CA TRP A 134 9.13 4.33 -20.50
C TRP A 134 9.06 4.78 -21.95
#